data_AF-A0A199URS5-F1
#
_entry.id   AF-A0A199URS5-F1
#
_cell.length_a   1.000
_cell.length_b   1.000
_cell.length_c   1.000
_cell.angle_alpha   90.00
_cell.angle_beta   90.00
_cell.angle_gamma   90.00
#
_symmetry.space_group_name_H-M   'P 1'
#
loop_
_entity.id
_entity.type
_entity.pdbx_description
1 polymer ?
#
loop_
_entity_poly.entity_id
_entity_poly.type
_entity_poly.pdbx_seq_one_letter_code
_entity_poly.pdbx_strand_id
1 'polypeptide(L)'
;MGKKKAGFLSLPVLAVLALMAFDYYATVFVFLEEWLGLKTSPGSLNAIVFTWLASMCFVSFFVATCTDPGGVPSSFAPETEDPQKGEKSRFCDKCCLYKPPRSHHCRVCKRCVLKMDHHCVWISNCVGYANYKPFIIFVLYAAISSIYSTVIFMCDIIQRDHDFSGFSMKLFYVLSGCIMVFLSVTTSSLLCWHLYLLTHNLTTIEYREAVREKWLAKKSGQNYRHSFDLGVYNNLVLILGPNMLMWLCPIAVGHLRDGTQFPISND
;
A
#
# COMPACT_ATOMS: atom_id res chain seq x y z
N MET A 1 -14.17 18.11 17.99
CA MET A 1 -13.20 17.13 18.53
C MET A 1 -11.93 17.18 17.69
N GLY A 2 -10.80 17.52 18.30
CA GLY A 2 -9.55 17.84 17.60
C GLY A 2 -9.07 16.74 16.66
N LYS A 3 -8.86 17.10 15.38
CA LYS A 3 -8.13 16.28 14.42
C LYS A 3 -6.73 16.06 15.00
N LYS A 4 -6.44 14.87 15.56
CA LYS A 4 -5.04 14.46 15.72
C LYS A 4 -4.46 14.43 14.30
N LYS A 5 -3.66 15.45 13.96
CA LYS A 5 -2.82 15.38 12.76
C LYS A 5 -2.00 14.10 12.91
N ALA A 6 -2.14 13.17 11.96
CA ALA A 6 -1.23 12.05 11.85
C ALA A 6 0.18 12.65 11.85
N GLY A 7 0.95 12.35 12.89
CA GLY A 7 2.27 12.93 13.04
C GLY A 7 3.16 12.30 11.98
N PHE A 8 3.49 13.05 10.92
CA PHE A 8 4.56 12.69 9.99
C PHE A 8 5.89 12.37 10.73
N LEU A 9 6.02 12.86 11.97
CA LEU A 9 7.15 12.60 12.88
C LEU A 9 6.92 11.42 13.84
N SER A 10 6.00 10.50 13.54
CA SER A 10 5.85 9.29 14.34
C SER A 10 7.09 8.38 14.19
N LEU A 11 7.45 7.66 15.25
CA LEU A 11 8.60 6.76 15.24
C LEU A 11 8.58 5.74 14.08
N PRO A 12 7.43 5.10 13.73
CA PRO A 12 7.38 4.20 12.59
C PRO A 12 7.65 4.89 11.25
N VAL A 13 7.12 6.10 11.04
CA VAL A 13 7.35 6.86 9.80
C VAL A 13 8.83 7.25 9.69
N LEU A 14 9.45 7.70 10.78
CA LEU A 14 10.88 7.98 10.83
C LEU A 14 11.72 6.73 10.54
N ALA A 15 11.31 5.56 11.04
CA ALA A 15 11.99 4.30 10.76
C ALA A 15 11.90 3.93 9.27
N VAL A 16 10.73 4.09 8.62
CA VAL A 16 10.60 3.88 7.18
C VAL A 16 11.49 4.84 6.39
N LEU A 17 11.50 6.13 6.74
CA LEU A 17 12.37 7.11 6.09
C LEU A 17 13.85 6.78 6.26
N ALA A 18 14.27 6.33 7.44
CA ALA A 18 15.64 5.89 7.69
C ALA A 18 16.00 4.65 6.86
N LEU A 19 15.08 3.68 6.74
CA LEU A 19 15.28 2.50 5.89
C LEU A 19 15.39 2.89 4.40
N MET A 20 14.57 3.82 3.92
CA MET A 20 14.65 4.31 2.54
C MET A 20 15.97 5.04 2.27
N ALA A 21 16.42 5.88 3.21
CA ALA A 21 17.69 6.58 3.09
C ALA A 21 18.88 5.62 3.14
N PHE A 22 18.83 4.61 4.03
CA PHE A 22 19.84 3.57 4.14
C PHE A 22 19.92 2.74 2.85
N ASP A 23 18.79 2.22 2.37
CA ASP A 23 18.72 1.44 1.13
C ASP A 23 19.25 2.26 -0.05
N TYR A 24 18.86 3.54 -0.14
CA TYR A 24 19.38 4.45 -1.15
C TYR A 24 20.91 4.61 -1.09
N TYR A 25 21.42 4.91 0.10
CA TYR A 25 22.85 5.13 0.31
C TYR A 25 23.67 3.88 0.00
N ALA A 26 23.27 2.74 0.58
CA ALA A 26 23.97 1.47 0.41
C ALA A 26 23.96 1.03 -1.06
N THR A 27 22.81 1.12 -1.75
CA THR A 27 22.73 0.71 -3.15
C THR A 27 23.55 1.61 -4.06
N VAL A 28 23.45 2.95 -3.96
CA VAL A 28 24.10 3.86 -4.91
C VAL A 28 25.57 4.10 -4.60
N PHE A 29 25.89 4.42 -3.34
CA PHE A 29 27.22 4.90 -2.97
C PHE A 29 28.13 3.82 -2.41
N VAL A 30 27.62 2.63 -2.14
CA VAL A 30 28.43 1.47 -1.75
C VAL A 30 28.41 0.44 -2.87
N PHE A 31 27.31 -0.29 -3.04
CA PHE A 31 27.31 -1.48 -3.90
C PHE A 31 27.41 -1.15 -5.39
N LEU A 32 26.74 -0.08 -5.87
CA LEU A 32 26.80 0.30 -7.27
C LEU A 32 28.13 0.99 -7.64
N GLU A 33 28.65 1.86 -6.76
CA GLU A 33 29.99 2.46 -6.93
C GLU A 33 31.07 1.39 -6.93
N GLU A 34 31.02 0.45 -5.98
CA GLU A 34 31.96 -0.67 -5.95
C GLU A 34 31.76 -1.59 -7.15
N TRP A 35 30.55 -1.97 -7.53
CA TRP A 35 30.39 -2.92 -8.64
C TRP A 35 30.73 -2.33 -10.01
N LEU A 36 30.11 -1.20 -10.37
CA LEU A 36 30.18 -0.63 -11.72
C LEU A 36 30.92 0.72 -11.78
N GLY A 37 31.09 1.41 -10.67
CA GLY A 37 31.62 2.78 -10.61
C GLY A 37 30.67 3.80 -11.22
N LEU A 38 30.27 4.81 -10.46
CA LEU A 38 29.30 5.83 -10.87
C LEU A 38 29.78 6.66 -12.06
N LYS A 39 31.10 6.75 -12.28
CA LYS A 39 31.67 7.45 -13.45
C LYS A 39 31.55 6.66 -14.76
N THR A 40 31.22 5.36 -14.71
CA THR A 40 31.01 4.56 -15.91
C THR A 40 29.59 4.76 -16.44
N SER A 41 29.39 4.55 -17.75
CA SER A 41 28.05 4.64 -18.36
C SER A 41 27.04 3.68 -17.70
N PRO A 42 27.38 2.39 -17.46
CA PRO A 42 26.49 1.48 -16.73
C PRO A 42 26.20 1.92 -15.30
N GLY A 43 27.21 2.36 -14.53
CA GLY A 43 27.03 2.81 -13.15
C GLY A 43 26.13 4.06 -13.08
N SER A 44 26.41 5.08 -13.88
CA SER A 44 25.58 6.29 -13.99
C SER A 44 24.13 5.97 -14.37
N LEU A 45 23.90 5.10 -15.36
CA LEU A 45 22.55 4.75 -15.80
C LEU A 45 21.76 4.05 -14.68
N ASN A 46 22.36 3.05 -14.02
CA ASN A 46 21.72 2.36 -12.89
C ASN A 46 21.43 3.33 -11.74
N ALA A 47 22.34 4.27 -11.44
CA ALA A 47 22.13 5.28 -10.41
C ALA A 47 20.94 6.19 -10.74
N ILE A 48 20.81 6.65 -11.98
CA ILE A 48 19.68 7.47 -12.44
C ILE A 48 18.36 6.69 -12.31
N VAL A 49 18.32 5.45 -12.80
CA VAL A 49 17.13 4.59 -12.73
C VAL A 49 16.71 4.36 -11.28
N PHE A 50 17.65 3.99 -10.43
CA PHE A 50 17.37 3.71 -9.03
C PHE A 50 16.99 4.97 -8.25
N THR A 51 17.60 6.12 -8.55
CA THR A 51 17.19 7.42 -7.97
C THR A 51 15.76 7.78 -8.35
N TRP A 52 15.35 7.51 -9.59
CA TRP A 52 13.96 7.71 -10.01
C TRP A 52 13.00 6.78 -9.25
N LEU A 53 13.32 5.49 -9.13
CA LEU A 53 12.53 4.53 -8.35
C LEU A 53 12.38 4.94 -6.88
N ALA A 54 13.50 5.30 -6.23
CA ALA A 54 13.52 5.75 -4.85
C ALA A 54 12.70 7.05 -4.65
N SER A 55 12.79 7.98 -5.61
CA SER A 55 12.00 9.22 -5.59
C SER A 55 10.50 8.95 -5.72
N MET A 56 10.11 8.06 -6.64
CA MET A 56 8.70 7.66 -6.80
C MET A 56 8.18 6.92 -5.56
N CYS A 57 9.00 6.06 -4.95
CA CYS A 57 8.70 5.42 -3.68
C CYS A 57 8.45 6.45 -2.57
N PHE A 58 9.36 7.43 -2.42
CA PHE A 58 9.25 8.50 -1.42
C PHE A 58 8.02 9.37 -1.62
N VAL A 59 7.76 9.83 -2.85
CA VAL A 59 6.58 10.64 -3.15
C VAL A 59 5.31 9.87 -2.84
N SER A 60 5.23 8.60 -3.23
CA SER A 60 4.05 7.76 -2.97
C SER A 60 3.83 7.52 -1.47
N PHE A 61 4.92 7.25 -0.72
CA PHE A 61 4.90 7.11 0.73
C PHE A 61 4.41 8.40 1.41
N PHE A 62 4.94 9.54 0.97
CA PHE A 62 4.56 10.86 1.50
C PHE A 62 3.08 11.15 1.25
N VAL A 63 2.60 10.91 0.02
CA VAL A 63 1.18 11.09 -0.33
C VAL A 63 0.30 10.16 0.49
N ALA A 64 0.63 8.87 0.61
CA ALA A 64 -0.15 7.91 1.40
C ALA A 64 -0.24 8.30 2.89
N THR A 65 0.87 8.80 3.44
CA THR A 65 0.98 9.26 4.83
C THR A 65 0.18 10.53 5.09
N CYS A 66 0.29 11.52 4.19
CA CYS A 66 -0.27 12.86 4.39
C CYS A 66 -1.73 13.01 3.93
N THR A 67 -2.23 12.11 3.08
CA THR A 67 -3.61 12.16 2.57
C THR A 67 -4.60 11.69 3.62
N ASP A 68 -5.67 12.44 3.86
CA ASP A 68 -6.78 11.96 4.70
C ASP A 68 -7.42 10.73 4.01
N PRO A 69 -7.53 9.57 4.67
CA PRO A 69 -8.03 8.34 4.06
C PRO A 69 -9.51 8.36 3.65
N GLY A 70 -10.25 9.42 3.97
CA GLY A 70 -11.67 9.58 3.66
C GLY A 70 -12.52 9.36 4.90
N GLY A 71 -13.08 10.44 5.45
CA GLY A 71 -14.03 10.39 6.57
C GLY A 71 -15.47 10.26 6.11
N VAL A 72 -16.30 9.57 6.89
CA VAL A 72 -17.74 9.54 6.64
C VAL A 72 -18.33 10.95 6.89
N PRO A 73 -19.05 11.55 5.93
CA PRO A 73 -19.74 12.82 6.14
C PRO A 73 -20.79 12.70 7.25
N SER A 74 -20.90 13.70 8.13
CA SER A 74 -21.92 13.71 9.20
C SER A 74 -23.35 13.83 8.65
N SER A 75 -23.50 14.33 7.42
CA SER A 75 -24.77 14.41 6.71
C SER A 75 -25.18 13.11 6.02
N PHE A 76 -24.35 12.06 6.07
CA PHE A 76 -24.70 10.78 5.46
C PHE A 76 -25.92 10.18 6.17
N ALA A 77 -27.00 10.00 5.40
CA ALA A 77 -28.18 9.27 5.79
C ALA A 77 -28.41 8.17 4.74
N PRO A 78 -28.76 6.94 5.15
CA PRO A 78 -29.14 5.91 4.21
C PRO A 78 -30.40 6.35 3.46
N GLU A 79 -30.41 6.21 2.14
CA GLU A 79 -31.67 6.23 1.38
C GLU A 79 -32.51 5.06 1.91
N THR A 80 -33.81 5.30 2.13
CA THR A 80 -34.78 4.42 2.82
C THR A 80 -34.48 2.94 2.63
N GLU A 81 -34.48 2.17 3.73
CA GLU A 81 -34.22 0.73 3.74
C GLU A 81 -35.14 0.03 2.73
N ASP A 82 -34.62 -0.29 1.54
CA ASP A 82 -35.33 -1.12 0.58
C ASP A 82 -35.33 -2.56 1.12
N PRO A 83 -36.49 -3.09 1.56
CA PRO A 83 -36.57 -4.44 2.11
C PRO A 83 -36.11 -5.50 1.11
N GLN A 84 -36.11 -5.19 -0.20
CA GLN A 84 -35.69 -6.10 -1.27
C GLN A 84 -34.17 -6.21 -1.42
N LYS A 85 -33.39 -5.22 -0.94
CA LYS A 85 -31.91 -5.23 -1.02
C LYS A 85 -31.22 -5.89 0.18
N GLY A 86 -31.95 -6.17 1.27
CA GLY A 86 -31.44 -6.93 2.42
C GLY A 86 -30.28 -6.29 3.22
N GLU A 87 -29.76 -5.13 2.79
CA GLU A 87 -28.60 -4.49 3.42
C GLU A 87 -29.06 -3.57 4.55
N LYS A 88 -29.09 -4.10 5.78
CA LYS A 88 -29.41 -3.30 6.97
C LYS A 88 -28.40 -2.16 7.12
N SER A 89 -28.91 -0.94 7.27
CA SER A 89 -28.09 0.23 7.52
C SER A 89 -27.23 0.02 8.78
N ARG A 90 -25.89 0.13 8.65
CA ARG A 90 -24.98 -0.12 9.78
C ARG A 90 -24.75 1.19 10.54
N PHE A 91 -25.04 1.24 11.83
CA PHE A 91 -24.77 2.41 12.67
C PHE A 91 -23.40 2.30 13.39
N CYS A 92 -22.81 3.45 13.73
CA CYS A 92 -21.60 3.52 14.56
C CYS A 92 -21.88 4.22 15.89
N ASP A 93 -22.05 3.47 16.98
CA ASP A 93 -22.32 4.07 18.31
C ASP A 93 -21.22 5.04 18.76
N LYS A 94 -19.95 4.74 18.45
CA LYS A 94 -18.80 5.58 18.82
C LYS A 94 -18.74 6.93 18.10
N CYS A 95 -19.31 7.00 16.89
CA CYS A 95 -19.28 8.20 16.07
C CYS A 95 -20.67 8.85 15.92
N CYS A 96 -21.71 8.21 16.46
CA CYS A 96 -23.11 8.60 16.35
C CYS A 96 -23.53 8.92 14.91
N LEU A 97 -23.19 8.05 13.95
CA LEU A 97 -23.50 8.22 12.53
C LEU A 97 -23.78 6.89 11.84
N TYR A 98 -24.53 6.95 10.74
CA TYR A 98 -24.70 5.82 9.83
C TYR A 98 -23.43 5.59 9.00
N LYS A 99 -23.09 4.33 8.77
CA LYS A 99 -21.93 3.90 8.00
C LYS A 99 -22.36 3.63 6.56
N PRO A 100 -21.77 4.32 5.57
CA PRO A 100 -21.85 3.90 4.19
C PRO A 100 -21.35 2.46 4.01
N PRO A 101 -21.72 1.78 2.92
CA PRO A 101 -21.14 0.50 2.55
C PRO A 101 -19.60 0.54 2.62
N ARG A 102 -18.99 -0.58 3.02
CA ARG A 102 -17.52 -0.74 3.10
C ARG A 102 -16.79 0.18 4.10
N SER A 103 -17.51 1.00 4.88
CA SER A 103 -16.89 1.87 5.89
C SER A 103 -16.79 1.18 7.26
N HIS A 104 -15.68 1.43 7.96
CA HIS A 104 -15.42 0.84 9.28
C HIS A 104 -14.86 1.88 10.26
N HIS A 105 -15.12 1.68 11.56
CA HIS A 105 -14.59 2.53 12.62
C HIS A 105 -13.17 2.09 12.96
N CYS A 106 -12.18 2.96 12.74
CA CYS A 106 -10.84 2.72 13.20
C CYS A 106 -10.66 3.22 14.64
N ARG A 107 -10.28 2.33 15.56
CA ARG A 107 -10.05 2.66 16.97
C ARG A 107 -8.83 3.58 17.16
N VAL A 108 -7.82 3.48 16.30
CA VAL A 108 -6.61 4.32 16.35
C VAL A 108 -6.88 5.72 15.80
N CYS A 109 -7.49 5.79 14.60
CA CYS A 109 -7.90 7.06 13.98
C CYS A 109 -9.09 7.72 14.70
N LYS A 110 -9.80 6.98 15.57
CA LYS A 110 -11.00 7.40 16.34
C LYS A 110 -12.13 7.99 15.49
N ARG A 111 -12.33 7.43 14.30
CA ARG A 111 -13.36 7.84 13.35
C ARG A 111 -13.73 6.70 12.40
N CYS A 112 -14.88 6.84 11.74
CA CYS A 112 -15.23 6.01 10.59
C CYS A 112 -14.44 6.44 9.35
N VAL A 113 -13.89 5.46 8.65
CA VAL A 113 -13.11 5.62 7.42
C VAL A 113 -13.85 4.94 6.28
N LEU A 114 -14.00 5.66 5.16
CA LEU A 114 -14.64 5.16 3.94
C LEU A 114 -13.76 4.10 3.29
N LYS A 115 -14.38 3.02 2.78
CA LYS A 115 -13.69 1.85 2.18
C LYS A 115 -12.42 1.47 2.96
N MET A 116 -12.57 1.32 4.28
CA MET A 116 -11.42 1.12 5.16
C MET A 116 -10.75 -0.22 4.86
N ASP A 117 -9.45 -0.20 4.57
CA ASP A 117 -8.68 -1.41 4.41
C ASP A 117 -8.07 -1.85 5.74
N HIS A 118 -7.20 -1.01 6.31
CA HIS A 118 -6.58 -1.25 7.61
C HIS A 118 -6.03 0.05 8.20
N HIS A 119 -5.60 -0.01 9.47
CA HIS A 119 -4.74 1.02 10.03
C HIS A 119 -3.29 0.60 9.87
N CYS A 120 -2.51 1.36 9.11
CA CYS A 120 -1.13 1.03 8.83
C CYS A 120 -0.20 1.83 9.74
N VAL A 121 0.51 1.11 10.60
CA VAL A 121 1.46 1.71 11.55
C VAL A 121 2.63 2.38 10.81
N TRP A 122 3.09 1.80 9.71
CA TRP A 122 4.26 2.26 8.96
C TRP A 122 4.09 3.61 8.26
N ILE A 123 2.86 3.96 7.85
CA ILE A 123 2.51 5.30 7.35
C ILE A 123 1.83 6.15 8.44
N SER A 124 1.69 5.64 9.67
CA SER A 124 0.97 6.26 10.78
C SER A 124 -0.42 6.82 10.39
N ASN A 125 -1.12 6.11 9.51
CA ASN A 125 -2.39 6.55 8.94
C ASN A 125 -3.30 5.36 8.65
N CYS A 126 -4.60 5.60 8.60
CA CYS A 126 -5.53 4.63 8.05
C CYS A 126 -5.31 4.55 6.53
N VAL A 127 -5.44 3.35 5.96
CA VAL A 127 -5.54 3.12 4.51
C VAL A 127 -7.03 2.95 4.20
N GLY A 128 -7.58 3.82 3.37
CA GLY A 128 -9.00 3.90 3.03
C GLY A 128 -9.22 4.42 1.62
N TYR A 129 -10.47 4.80 1.32
CA TYR A 129 -10.91 5.18 -0.02
C TYR A 129 -10.00 6.20 -0.71
N ALA A 130 -9.64 7.29 -0.02
CA ALA A 130 -8.94 8.42 -0.64
C ALA A 130 -7.42 8.24 -0.76
N ASN A 131 -6.82 7.29 -0.02
CA ASN A 131 -5.37 7.06 -0.04
C ASN A 131 -4.96 5.61 -0.38
N TYR A 132 -5.89 4.75 -0.79
CA TYR A 132 -5.56 3.38 -1.20
C TYR A 132 -4.65 3.33 -2.44
N LYS A 133 -4.92 4.19 -3.45
CA LYS A 133 -4.08 4.30 -4.66
C LYS A 133 -2.62 4.68 -4.34
N PRO A 134 -2.33 5.80 -3.65
CA PRO A 134 -0.95 6.12 -3.31
C PRO A 134 -0.30 5.05 -2.40
N PHE A 135 -1.06 4.39 -1.53
CA PHE A 135 -0.55 3.28 -0.73
C PHE A 135 -0.08 2.09 -1.58
N ILE A 136 -0.90 1.62 -2.55
CA ILE A 136 -0.50 0.46 -3.37
C ILE A 136 0.67 0.80 -4.30
N ILE A 137 0.73 2.04 -4.80
CA ILE A 137 1.85 2.53 -5.61
C ILE A 137 3.13 2.64 -4.77
N PHE A 138 3.03 3.08 -3.51
CA PHE A 138 4.14 3.04 -2.56
C PHE A 138 4.66 1.61 -2.39
N VAL A 139 3.79 0.64 -2.11
CA VAL A 139 4.19 -0.76 -1.93
C VAL A 139 4.83 -1.33 -3.21
N LEU A 140 4.32 -0.96 -4.39
CA LEU A 140 4.90 -1.34 -5.68
C LEU A 140 6.33 -0.82 -5.85
N TYR A 141 6.55 0.49 -5.69
CA TYR A 141 7.88 1.08 -5.83
C TYR A 141 8.83 0.62 -4.73
N ALA A 142 8.33 0.36 -3.51
CA ALA A 142 9.12 -0.22 -2.43
C ALA A 142 9.61 -1.63 -2.81
N ALA A 143 8.73 -2.48 -3.36
CA ALA A 143 9.08 -3.83 -3.80
C ALA A 143 10.11 -3.81 -4.93
N ILE A 144 9.87 -3.00 -5.97
CA ILE A 144 10.81 -2.87 -7.09
C ILE A 144 12.16 -2.36 -6.61
N SER A 145 12.18 -1.31 -5.78
CA SER A 145 13.43 -0.73 -5.26
C SER A 145 14.20 -1.73 -4.41
N SER A 146 13.54 -2.44 -3.47
CA SER A 146 14.22 -3.41 -2.62
C SER A 146 14.79 -4.60 -3.43
N ILE A 147 14.04 -5.09 -4.42
CA ILE A 147 14.51 -6.17 -5.31
C ILE A 147 15.72 -5.68 -6.11
N TYR A 148 15.65 -4.46 -6.65
CA TYR A 148 16.75 -3.85 -7.39
C TYR A 148 18.01 -3.73 -6.51
N SER A 149 17.88 -3.16 -5.30
CA SER A 149 18.95 -3.08 -4.30
C SER A 149 19.56 -4.45 -4.00
N THR A 150 18.72 -5.47 -3.82
CA THR A 150 19.16 -6.84 -3.57
C THR A 150 19.94 -7.41 -4.76
N VAL A 151 19.50 -7.15 -5.99
CA VAL A 151 20.21 -7.59 -7.20
C VAL A 151 21.57 -6.90 -7.32
N ILE A 152 21.64 -5.58 -7.14
CA ILE A 152 22.91 -4.83 -7.16
C ILE A 152 23.87 -5.38 -6.10
N PHE A 153 23.39 -5.57 -4.87
CA PHE A 153 24.17 -6.16 -3.78
C PHE A 153 24.70 -7.57 -4.11
N MET A 154 23.85 -8.43 -4.67
CA MET A 154 24.28 -9.79 -5.05
C MET A 154 25.29 -9.77 -6.19
N CYS A 155 25.12 -8.90 -7.19
CA CYS A 155 26.07 -8.74 -8.28
C CYS A 155 27.43 -8.25 -7.77
N ASP A 156 27.44 -7.26 -6.88
CA ASP A 156 28.65 -6.77 -6.22
C ASP A 156 29.39 -7.91 -5.48
N ILE A 157 28.69 -8.61 -4.57
CA ILE A 157 29.26 -9.70 -3.78
C ILE A 157 29.80 -10.87 -4.62
N ILE A 158 29.12 -11.22 -5.72
CA ILE A 158 29.49 -12.38 -6.54
C ILE A 158 30.63 -12.05 -7.52
N GLN A 159 30.69 -10.82 -8.03
CA GLN A 159 31.58 -10.47 -9.14
C GLN A 159 32.85 -9.73 -8.70
N ARG A 160 32.88 -9.19 -7.48
CA ARG A 160 34.06 -8.52 -6.91
C ARG A 160 34.71 -9.42 -5.87
N ASP A 161 36.04 -9.42 -5.86
CA ASP A 161 36.81 -10.00 -4.77
C ASP A 161 36.89 -8.96 -3.63
N HIS A 162 36.11 -9.19 -2.58
CA HIS A 162 36.03 -8.29 -1.43
C HIS A 162 37.00 -8.77 -0.35
N ASP A 163 38.04 -7.97 -0.09
CA ASP A 163 38.87 -8.18 1.11
C ASP A 163 38.13 -7.65 2.35
N PHE A 164 37.39 -8.54 3.01
CA PHE A 164 36.74 -8.25 4.29
C PHE A 164 37.74 -8.25 5.47
N SER A 165 38.90 -7.61 5.31
CA SER A 165 39.98 -7.58 6.29
C SER A 165 39.59 -6.94 7.63
N GLY A 166 38.49 -6.16 7.68
CA GLY A 166 37.93 -5.57 8.89
C GLY A 166 36.58 -6.17 9.31
N PHE A 167 36.45 -6.54 10.59
CA PHE A 167 35.19 -7.00 11.20
C PHE A 167 34.01 -6.04 10.94
N SER A 168 34.27 -4.72 11.00
CA SER A 168 33.24 -3.69 10.76
C SER A 168 32.67 -3.75 9.34
N MET A 169 33.52 -3.95 8.32
CA MET A 169 33.08 -4.02 6.93
C MET A 169 32.28 -5.31 6.70
N LYS A 170 32.79 -6.44 7.19
CA LYS A 170 32.06 -7.72 7.12
C LYS A 170 30.68 -7.61 7.77
N LEU A 171 30.60 -7.00 8.96
CA LEU A 171 29.34 -6.80 9.66
C LEU A 171 28.40 -5.90 8.86
N PHE A 172 28.90 -4.81 8.27
CA PHE A 172 28.10 -3.90 7.44
C PHE A 172 27.48 -4.62 6.23
N TYR A 173 28.26 -5.40 5.48
CA TYR A 173 27.77 -6.12 4.30
C TYR A 173 26.73 -7.19 4.67
N VAL A 174 26.98 -7.95 5.74
CA VAL A 174 26.03 -8.96 6.22
C VAL A 174 24.72 -8.31 6.65
N LEU A 175 24.77 -7.24 7.46
CA LEU A 175 23.57 -6.54 7.91
C LEU A 175 22.80 -5.89 6.74
N SER A 176 23.52 -5.26 5.81
CA SER A 176 22.92 -4.65 4.62
C SER A 176 22.21 -5.70 3.76
N GLY A 177 22.86 -6.82 3.49
CA GLY A 177 22.28 -7.94 2.76
C GLY A 177 21.04 -8.52 3.46
N CYS A 178 21.10 -8.73 4.78
CA CYS A 178 19.95 -9.18 5.56
C CYS A 178 18.77 -8.21 5.47
N ILE A 179 19.02 -6.90 5.59
CA ILE A 179 17.99 -5.86 5.50
C ILE A 179 17.39 -5.85 4.10
N MET A 180 18.20 -5.84 3.04
CA MET A 180 17.72 -5.78 1.65
C MET A 180 16.88 -7.01 1.28
N VAL A 181 17.32 -8.21 1.63
CA VAL A 181 16.55 -9.45 1.40
C VAL A 181 15.24 -9.42 2.20
N PHE A 182 15.28 -9.02 3.47
CA PHE A 182 14.10 -8.93 4.31
C PHE A 182 13.07 -7.93 3.76
N LEU A 183 13.55 -6.74 3.34
CA LEU A 183 12.71 -5.73 2.71
C LEU A 183 12.09 -6.28 1.43
N SER A 184 12.88 -6.88 0.53
CA SER A 184 12.41 -7.48 -0.72
C SER A 184 11.32 -8.51 -0.52
N VAL A 185 11.53 -9.46 0.39
CA VAL A 185 10.54 -10.51 0.67
C VAL A 185 9.26 -9.88 1.24
N THR A 186 9.39 -8.96 2.18
CA THR A 186 8.25 -8.38 2.90
C THR A 186 7.40 -7.48 1.99
N THR A 187 8.03 -6.55 1.25
CA THR A 187 7.33 -5.62 0.35
C THR A 187 6.71 -6.35 -0.83
N SER A 188 7.40 -7.35 -1.39
CA SER A 188 6.85 -8.19 -2.47
C SER A 188 5.66 -9.03 -1.99
N SER A 189 5.75 -9.63 -0.80
CA SER A 189 4.63 -10.40 -0.24
C SER A 189 3.41 -9.50 -0.01
N LEU A 190 3.63 -8.29 0.52
CA LEU A 190 2.57 -7.30 0.70
C LEU A 190 1.97 -6.84 -0.63
N LEU A 191 2.82 -6.63 -1.66
CA LEU A 191 2.37 -6.29 -3.00
C LEU A 191 1.49 -7.38 -3.58
N CYS A 192 1.93 -8.63 -3.56
CA CYS A 192 1.16 -9.78 -4.04
C CYS A 192 -0.20 -9.88 -3.35
N TRP A 193 -0.22 -9.69 -2.03
CA TRP A 193 -1.46 -9.66 -1.25
C TRP A 193 -2.43 -8.59 -1.73
N HIS A 194 -1.96 -7.34 -1.86
CA HIS A 194 -2.83 -6.25 -2.28
C HIS A 194 -3.20 -6.30 -3.77
N LEU A 195 -2.36 -6.87 -4.64
CA LEU A 195 -2.73 -7.13 -6.03
C LEU A 195 -3.91 -8.12 -6.10
N TYR A 196 -3.90 -9.18 -5.27
CA TYR A 196 -5.04 -10.08 -5.15
C TYR A 196 -6.31 -9.35 -4.69
N LEU A 197 -6.21 -8.52 -3.65
CA LEU A 197 -7.34 -7.72 -3.17
C LEU A 197 -7.87 -6.76 -4.25
N LEU A 198 -6.95 -6.09 -4.95
CA LEU A 198 -7.24 -5.14 -6.02
C LEU A 198 -8.00 -5.81 -7.17
N THR A 199 -7.57 -7.00 -7.62
CA THR A 199 -8.21 -7.70 -8.74
C THR A 199 -9.59 -8.26 -8.41
N HIS A 200 -9.92 -8.45 -7.13
CA HIS A 200 -11.23 -8.91 -6.65
C HIS A 200 -12.07 -7.80 -6.00
N ASN A 201 -11.61 -6.54 -6.06
CA ASN A 201 -12.21 -5.37 -5.39
C ASN A 201 -12.53 -5.59 -3.91
N LEU A 202 -11.65 -6.29 -3.20
CA LEU A 202 -11.74 -6.53 -1.77
C LEU A 202 -10.90 -5.52 -1.00
N THR A 203 -11.35 -5.17 0.19
CA THR A 203 -10.47 -4.69 1.27
C THR A 203 -9.98 -5.87 2.10
N THR A 204 -8.94 -5.67 2.91
CA THR A 204 -8.45 -6.67 3.88
C THR A 204 -9.54 -7.07 4.88
N ILE A 205 -10.42 -6.15 5.28
CA ILE A 205 -11.56 -6.44 6.17
C ILE A 205 -12.57 -7.33 5.44
N GLU A 206 -12.99 -6.92 4.24
CA GLU A 206 -13.94 -7.69 3.43
C GLU A 206 -13.42 -9.06 3.06
N TYR A 207 -12.12 -9.23 2.83
CA TYR A 207 -11.54 -10.57 2.62
C TYR A 207 -11.78 -11.48 3.83
N ARG A 208 -11.58 -10.98 5.06
CA ARG A 208 -11.80 -11.77 6.27
C ARG A 208 -13.27 -12.13 6.46
N GLU A 209 -14.16 -11.19 6.13
CA GLU A 209 -15.62 -11.43 6.12
C GLU A 209 -15.98 -12.47 5.05
N ALA A 210 -15.44 -12.33 3.83
CA ALA A 210 -15.65 -13.23 2.70
C ALA A 210 -15.16 -14.66 2.97
N VAL A 211 -14.06 -14.85 3.68
CA VAL A 211 -13.59 -16.21 4.07
C VAL A 211 -14.64 -16.92 4.91
N ARG A 212 -15.29 -16.21 5.84
CA ARG A 212 -16.38 -16.76 6.66
C ARG A 212 -17.63 -17.02 5.82
N GLU A 213 -18.01 -16.09 4.96
CA GLU A 213 -19.19 -16.21 4.09
C GLU A 213 -19.04 -17.36 3.10
N LYS A 214 -17.86 -17.55 2.49
CA LYS A 214 -17.54 -18.70 1.63
C LYS A 214 -17.73 -20.03 2.36
N TRP A 215 -17.28 -20.12 3.61
CA TRP A 215 -17.45 -21.32 4.41
C TRP A 215 -18.94 -21.60 4.72
N LEU A 216 -19.73 -20.56 5.03
CA LEU A 216 -21.17 -20.68 5.26
C LEU A 216 -21.91 -21.08 3.97
N ALA A 217 -21.63 -20.43 2.85
CA ALA A 217 -22.21 -20.73 1.56
C ALA A 217 -21.95 -22.19 1.13
N LYS A 218 -20.71 -22.67 1.32
CA LYS A 218 -20.38 -24.07 1.06
C LYS A 218 -21.21 -25.05 1.90
N LYS A 219 -21.51 -24.71 3.16
CA LYS A 219 -22.37 -25.54 4.02
C LYS A 219 -23.84 -25.50 3.62
N SER A 220 -24.33 -24.39 3.07
CA SER A 220 -25.70 -24.26 2.60
C SER A 220 -25.89 -24.72 1.15
N GLY A 221 -24.85 -25.23 0.48
CA GLY A 221 -24.90 -25.60 -0.94
C GLY A 221 -25.04 -24.38 -1.87
N GLN A 222 -24.74 -23.18 -1.38
CA GLN A 222 -24.79 -21.93 -2.14
C GLN A 222 -23.41 -21.56 -2.68
N ASN A 223 -23.41 -20.85 -3.81
CA ASN A 223 -22.20 -20.27 -4.35
C ASN A 223 -21.99 -18.86 -3.76
N TYR A 224 -20.79 -18.63 -3.24
CA TYR A 224 -20.41 -17.30 -2.76
C TYR A 224 -19.92 -16.44 -3.93
N ARG A 225 -20.48 -15.24 -4.07
CA ARG A 225 -19.99 -14.20 -4.98
C ARG A 225 -19.86 -12.89 -4.20
N HIS A 226 -18.75 -12.20 -4.40
CA HIS A 226 -18.52 -10.91 -3.76
C HIS A 226 -19.19 -9.80 -4.59
N SER A 227 -20.17 -9.10 -4.01
CA SER A 227 -21.02 -8.17 -4.75
C SER A 227 -20.29 -6.97 -5.38
N PHE A 228 -19.11 -6.62 -4.87
CA PHE A 228 -18.31 -5.51 -5.42
C PHE A 228 -17.32 -5.95 -6.52
N ASP A 229 -17.21 -7.24 -6.81
CA ASP A 229 -16.33 -7.73 -7.87
C ASP A 229 -16.97 -7.55 -9.26
N LEU A 230 -16.45 -6.59 -10.04
CA LEU A 230 -16.94 -6.23 -11.37
C LEU A 230 -16.07 -6.81 -12.50
N GLY A 231 -15.19 -7.75 -12.17
CA GLY A 231 -14.14 -8.24 -13.06
C GLY A 231 -12.87 -7.38 -13.02
N VAL A 232 -11.74 -8.03 -13.29
CA VAL A 232 -10.39 -7.50 -13.04
C VAL A 232 -10.20 -6.09 -13.60
N TYR A 233 -10.52 -5.85 -14.87
CA TYR A 233 -10.32 -4.54 -15.50
C TYR A 233 -11.12 -3.43 -14.81
N ASN A 234 -12.41 -3.65 -14.55
CA ASN A 234 -13.26 -2.67 -13.89
C ASN A 234 -12.81 -2.42 -12.45
N ASN A 235 -12.40 -3.47 -11.74
CA ASN A 235 -11.85 -3.36 -10.39
C ASN A 235 -10.58 -2.48 -10.36
N LEU A 236 -9.68 -2.67 -11.34
CA LEU A 236 -8.49 -1.84 -11.50
C LEU A 236 -8.85 -0.38 -11.81
N VAL A 237 -9.75 -0.13 -12.76
CA VAL A 237 -10.17 1.23 -13.15
C VAL A 237 -10.82 1.99 -11.99
N LEU A 238 -11.60 1.33 -11.15
CA LEU A 238 -12.21 1.95 -9.96
C LEU A 238 -11.17 2.50 -8.98
N ILE A 239 -10.02 1.82 -8.85
CA ILE A 239 -8.96 2.21 -7.91
C ILE A 239 -7.91 3.12 -8.57
N LEU A 240 -7.38 2.70 -9.71
CA LEU A 240 -6.25 3.35 -10.39
C LEU A 240 -6.69 4.50 -11.31
N GLY A 241 -7.96 4.55 -11.67
CA GLY A 241 -8.56 5.58 -12.51
C GLY A 241 -8.71 5.18 -13.98
N PRO A 242 -9.47 5.96 -14.76
CA PRO A 242 -9.79 5.65 -16.16
C PRO A 242 -8.60 5.82 -17.11
N ASN A 243 -7.60 6.64 -16.76
CA ASN A 243 -6.42 6.85 -17.58
C ASN A 243 -5.28 5.92 -17.15
N MET A 244 -5.00 4.90 -17.95
CA MET A 244 -3.95 3.91 -17.70
C MET A 244 -2.54 4.53 -17.59
N LEU A 245 -2.27 5.62 -18.30
CA LEU A 245 -0.96 6.31 -18.22
C LEU A 245 -0.70 6.91 -16.84
N MET A 246 -1.76 7.15 -16.07
CA MET A 246 -1.69 7.73 -14.72
C MET A 246 -1.80 6.67 -13.61
N TRP A 247 -1.80 5.38 -13.94
CA TRP A 247 -1.94 4.32 -12.95
C TRP A 247 -0.78 4.28 -11.95
N LEU A 248 0.44 4.56 -12.41
CA LEU A 248 1.63 4.61 -11.55
C LEU A 248 1.85 5.98 -10.89
N CYS A 249 0.99 6.97 -11.16
CA CYS A 249 1.09 8.30 -10.57
C CYS A 249 0.32 8.34 -9.24
N PRO A 250 0.98 8.54 -8.09
CA PRO A 250 0.34 8.45 -6.76
C PRO A 250 -0.66 9.58 -6.48
N ILE A 251 -0.54 10.72 -7.16
CA ILE A 251 -1.39 11.90 -6.98
C ILE A 251 -2.61 11.94 -7.92
N ALA A 252 -2.68 11.04 -8.90
CA ALA A 252 -3.76 11.00 -9.88
C ALA A 252 -5.02 10.33 -9.31
N VAL A 253 -5.69 11.02 -8.38
CA VAL A 253 -6.90 10.55 -7.67
C VAL A 253 -8.15 11.37 -8.01
N GLY A 254 -8.10 12.19 -9.06
CA GLY A 254 -9.22 13.06 -9.46
C GLY A 254 -10.47 12.34 -9.96
N HIS A 255 -10.40 11.02 -10.18
CA HIS A 255 -11.56 10.19 -10.54
C HIS A 255 -12.39 9.75 -9.34
N LEU A 256 -11.86 9.88 -8.12
CA LEU A 256 -12.57 9.50 -6.91
C LEU A 256 -13.75 10.45 -6.67
N ARG A 257 -14.87 9.88 -6.20
CA ARG A 257 -16.09 10.61 -5.82
C ARG A 257 -16.17 10.75 -4.30
N ASP A 258 -17.38 10.78 -3.73
CA ASP A 258 -17.58 10.91 -2.28
C ASP A 258 -17.23 9.65 -1.47
N GLY A 259 -17.08 8.49 -2.13
CA GLY A 259 -16.75 7.21 -1.48
C GLY A 259 -17.88 6.62 -0.62
N THR A 260 -19.12 7.11 -0.77
CA THR A 260 -20.29 6.64 -0.03
C THR A 260 -21.12 5.62 -0.79
N GLN A 261 -20.96 5.55 -2.11
CA GLN A 261 -21.63 4.59 -2.99
C GLN A 261 -20.61 3.81 -3.80
N PHE A 262 -20.87 2.52 -4.02
CA PHE A 262 -20.02 1.64 -4.81
C PHE A 262 -20.87 0.83 -5.79
N PRO A 263 -20.43 0.69 -7.05
CA PRO A 263 -21.10 -0.18 -8.00
C PRO A 263 -21.04 -1.64 -7.53
N ILE A 264 -22.12 -2.37 -7.79
CA ILE A 264 -22.26 -3.80 -7.49
C ILE A 264 -22.43 -4.59 -8.79
N SER A 265 -22.01 -5.85 -8.81
CA SER A 265 -22.28 -6.74 -9.93
C SER A 265 -23.77 -7.05 -9.97
N ASN A 266 -24.42 -6.78 -11.10
CA ASN A 266 -25.74 -7.32 -11.37
C ASN A 266 -25.59 -8.83 -11.63
N ASP A 267 -26.47 -9.63 -11.03
CA ASP A 267 -26.55 -11.08 -11.27
C ASP A 267 -26.86 -11.39 -12.75
#